data_AF-A0A482ZM06-F1
#
_entry.id   AF-A0A482ZM06-F1
#
_cell.length_a   1.000
_cell.length_b   1.000
_cell.length_c   1.000
_cell.angle_alpha   90.00
_cell.angle_beta   90.00
_cell.angle_gamma   90.00
#
_symmetry.space_group_name_H-M   'P 1'
#
loop_
_entity.id
_entity.type
_entity.pdbx_description
1 polymer ?
#
loop_
_entity_poly.entity_id
_entity_poly.type
_entity_poly.pdbx_seq_one_letter_code
_entity_poly.pdbx_strand_id
1 'polypeptide(L)' 'MKYSYTDYFENEVLRKRNYLKKYWCIDVINNPLKVEEQDNGRVRFWVQ' A
#
# COMPACT_ATOMS: atom_id res chain seq x y z
N MET A 1 5.15 -0.73 -15.45
CA MET A 1 5.52 -1.48 -14.23
C MET A 1 4.35 -2.35 -13.80
N LYS A 2 4.60 -3.61 -13.43
CA LYS A 2 3.56 -4.50 -12.89
C LYS A 2 3.72 -4.53 -11.37
N TYR A 3 2.70 -4.06 -10.65
CA TYR A 3 2.66 -4.17 -9.19
C TYR A 3 2.53 -5.64 -8.78
N SER A 4 3.23 -6.03 -7.71
CA SER A 4 3.12 -7.35 -7.09
C SER A 4 2.74 -7.20 -5.62
N TYR A 5 2.08 -8.24 -5.11
CA TYR A 5 1.68 -8.34 -3.71
C TYR A 5 2.30 -9.61 -3.12
N THR A 6 2.59 -9.60 -1.83
CA THR A 6 3.03 -10.81 -1.12
C THR A 6 1.83 -11.64 -0.69
N ASP A 7 2.02 -12.95 -0.53
CA ASP A 7 0.98 -13.85 -0.01
C ASP A 7 0.47 -13.39 1.36
N TYR A 8 1.34 -12.81 2.19
CA TYR A 8 0.95 -12.23 3.47
C TYR A 8 -0.04 -11.06 3.28
N PHE A 9 0.20 -10.18 2.32
CA PHE A 9 -0.70 -9.06 2.05
C PHE A 9 -2.07 -9.57 1.56
N GLU A 10 -2.07 -10.53 0.64
CA GLU A 10 -3.31 -11.04 0.05
C GLU A 10 -4.13 -11.88 1.03
N ASN A 11 -3.49 -12.77 1.79
CA ASN A 11 -4.20 -13.74 2.63
C ASN A 11 -4.45 -13.25 4.07
N GLU A 12 -3.59 -12.36 4.60
CA GLU A 12 -3.75 -11.85 5.97
C GLU A 12 -4.26 -10.41 6.02
N VAL A 13 -3.66 -9.49 5.24
CA VAL A 13 -3.98 -8.06 5.34
C VAL A 13 -5.34 -7.77 4.72
N LEU A 14 -5.58 -8.17 3.46
CA LEU A 14 -6.86 -7.92 2.79
C LEU A 14 -8.01 -8.67 3.46
N ARG A 15 -7.76 -9.88 4.00
CA ARG A 15 -8.75 -10.66 4.74
C ARG A 15 -9.22 -9.96 6.02
N LYS A 16 -8.31 -9.33 6.76
CA LYS A 16 -8.63 -8.63 8.03
C LYS A 16 -9.10 -7.18 7.82
N ARG A 17 -8.81 -6.59 6.66
CA ARG A 17 -9.16 -5.20 6.31
C ARG A 17 -10.04 -5.19 5.08
N ASN A 18 -11.28 -5.61 5.27
CA ASN A 18 -12.28 -5.82 4.21
C ASN A 18 -12.58 -4.53 3.43
N TYR A 19 -12.31 -3.36 4.02
CA TYR A 19 -12.45 -2.05 3.40
C TYR A 19 -11.32 -1.72 2.42
N LEU A 20 -10.14 -2.34 2.55
CA LEU A 20 -8.96 -2.02 1.77
C LEU A 20 -9.06 -2.66 0.38
N LYS A 21 -8.94 -1.83 -0.67
CA LYS A 21 -9.01 -2.30 -2.06
C LYS A 21 -7.63 -2.25 -2.72
N LYS A 22 -7.28 -3.27 -3.51
CA LYS A 22 -5.97 -3.35 -4.20
C LYS A 22 -5.69 -2.12 -5.07
N TYR A 23 -6.69 -1.59 -5.77
CA TYR A 23 -6.49 -0.42 -6.62
C TYR A 23 -6.12 0.84 -5.83
N TRP A 24 -6.57 0.99 -4.57
CA TRP A 24 -6.13 2.09 -3.71
C TRP A 24 -4.64 1.99 -3.40
N CYS A 25 -4.12 0.78 -3.21
CA CYS A 25 -2.69 0.56 -2.96
C CYS A 25 -1.85 0.96 -4.18
N ILE A 26 -2.36 0.72 -5.39
CA ILE A 26 -1.71 1.15 -6.63
C ILE A 26 -1.80 2.67 -6.78
N ASP A 27 -2.97 3.24 -6.54
CA ASP A 27 -3.21 4.67 -6.73
C ASP A 27 -2.37 5.51 -5.77
N VAL A 28 -2.28 5.14 -4.49
CA VAL A 28 -1.45 5.86 -3.50
C VAL A 28 0.05 5.83 -3.82
N ILE A 29 0.52 4.81 -4.55
CA ILE A 29 1.91 4.75 -5.02
C ILE A 29 2.11 5.65 -6.26
N ASN A 30 1.14 5.71 -7.16
CA ASN A 30 1.21 6.54 -8.38
C ASN A 30 0.98 8.03 -8.11
N ASN A 31 0.06 8.36 -7.20
CA ASN A 31 -0.43 9.72 -6.94
C ASN A 31 -0.43 10.07 -5.43
N PRO A 32 0.71 9.95 -4.72
CA PRO A 32 0.77 10.27 -3.30
C PRO A 32 0.60 11.79 -3.05
N LEU A 33 -0.13 12.15 -2.00
CA LEU A 33 -0.13 13.52 -1.48
C LEU A 33 1.17 13.83 -0.73
N LYS A 34 1.72 12.82 -0.05
CA LYS A 34 2.98 12.90 0.66
C LYS A 34 3.66 11.53 0.63
N VAL A 35 4.98 11.56 0.49
CA VAL A 35 5.86 10.40 0.70
C VAL A 35 6.75 10.68 1.91
N GLU A 36 6.86 9.71 2.80
CA GLU A 36 7.68 9.81 4.01
C GLU A 36 8.54 8.57 4.16
N GLU A 37 9.86 8.76 4.11
CA GLU A 37 10.85 7.74 4.43
C GLU A 37 11.06 7.69 5.94
N GLN A 38 11.02 6.48 6.50
CA GLN A 38 11.22 6.23 7.92
C GLN A 38 12.61 5.62 8.16
N ASP A 39 13.20 5.85 9.34
CA ASP A 39 14.56 5.42 9.70
C ASP A 39 14.84 3.91 9.57
N ASN A 40 13.79 3.09 9.53
CA ASN A 40 13.88 1.63 9.36
C ASN A 40 13.73 1.17 7.90
N GLY A 41 13.88 2.07 6.93
CA GLY A 41 13.74 1.78 5.50
C GLY A 41 12.30 1.58 5.04
N ARG A 42 11.30 1.91 5.88
CA ARG A 42 9.89 1.91 5.46
C ARG A 42 9.57 3.21 4.74
N VAL A 43 8.73 3.11 3.73
CA VAL A 43 8.19 4.26 3.01
C VAL A 43 6.68 4.31 3.22
N ARG A 44 6.17 5.47 3.65
CA ARG A 44 4.73 5.72 3.77
C ARG A 44 4.27 6.62 2.64
N PHE A 45 3.19 6.21 1.99
CA PHE A 45 2.49 7.00 0.99
C PHE A 45 1.12 7.42 1.57
N TRP A 46 0.81 8.70 1.51
CA TRP A 46 -0.41 9.27 2.06
C TRP A 46 -1.38 9.68 0.92
N VAL A 47 -2.68 9.45 1.13
CA VAL A 47 -3.79 9.85 0.24
C VAL A 47 -4.97 10.33 1.11
N GLN A 48 -5.85 11.16 0.55
CA GLN A 48 -7.02 11.76 1.21
C GLN A 48 -8.27 10.90 1.06
#